data_AF-A0A5C8Z4R7-F1
#
_entry.id   AF-A0A5C8Z4R7-F1
#
_cell.length_a   1.000
_cell.length_b   1.000
_cell.length_c   1.000
_cell.angle_alpha   90.00
_cell.angle_beta   90.00
_cell.angle_gamma   90.00
#
_symmetry.space_group_name_H-M   'P 1'
#
loop_
_entity.id
_entity.type
_entity.pdbx_description
1 polymer ?
#
loop_
_entity_poly.entity_id
_entity_poly.type
_entity_poly.pdbx_seq_one_letter_code
_entity_poly.pdbx_strand_id
1 'polypeptide(L)'
;MKHHFSLTFQLNRSQAVNVATLAGGMPGQDFQVEADPLDNAKFCIHFQRDGDCSVELLNSAKEQVLNLVPDAELIAMDMTNELPMAGIVDDITKVVIQACQLFQEPELAHTWLNQPQPILNGDVPKVLMIEAEGRTQVSKVLLQLKQSMQGEN
;
A
#
# COMPACT_ATOMS: atom_id res chain seq x y z
N MET A 1 -13.88 -18.60 3.16
CA MET A 1 -13.38 -17.84 1.98
C MET A 1 -12.62 -16.62 2.50
N LYS A 2 -11.57 -16.15 1.82
CA LYS A 2 -10.81 -14.98 2.29
C LYS A 2 -11.40 -13.70 1.70
N HIS A 3 -11.83 -12.78 2.55
CA HIS A 3 -12.48 -11.54 2.14
C HIS A 3 -11.55 -10.35 2.42
N HIS A 4 -11.50 -9.39 1.49
CA HIS A 4 -10.90 -8.08 1.74
C HIS A 4 -12.00 -7.05 1.90
N PHE A 5 -11.77 -6.13 2.83
CA PHE A 5 -12.72 -5.09 3.17
C PHE A 5 -12.01 -3.76 3.32
N SER A 6 -12.70 -2.70 2.90
CA SER A 6 -12.32 -1.33 3.16
C SER A 6 -13.47 -0.62 3.86
N LEU A 7 -13.21 0.00 5.00
CA LEU A 7 -14.19 0.82 5.72
C LEU A 7 -13.64 2.24 5.85
N THR A 8 -14.39 3.22 5.35
CA THR A 8 -14.01 4.63 5.41
C THR A 8 -14.87 5.34 6.45
N PHE A 9 -14.19 6.01 7.36
CA PHE A 9 -14.79 6.75 8.46
C PHE A 9 -14.45 8.23 8.35
N GLN A 10 -15.34 9.06 8.90
CA GLN A 10 -15.15 10.49 9.04
C GLN A 10 -15.38 10.90 10.50
N LEU A 11 -14.50 11.74 11.04
CA LEU A 11 -14.65 12.34 12.36
C LEU A 11 -15.52 13.59 12.28
N ASN A 12 -16.45 13.72 13.24
CA ASN A 12 -17.43 14.81 13.27
C ASN A 12 -16.89 16.16 13.78
N ARG A 13 -15.59 16.28 14.09
CA ARG A 13 -14.95 17.52 14.58
C ARG A 13 -13.52 17.63 14.09
N SER A 14 -12.94 18.83 14.16
CA SER A 14 -11.60 19.28 13.70
C SER A 14 -10.38 18.51 14.27
N GLN A 15 -10.55 17.29 14.77
CA GLN A 15 -9.48 16.41 15.18
C GLN A 15 -8.91 15.68 13.96
N ALA A 16 -7.62 15.86 13.75
CA ALA A 16 -6.89 15.04 12.80
C ALA A 16 -6.85 13.58 13.30
N VAL A 17 -7.04 12.64 12.37
CA VAL A 17 -6.95 11.22 12.66
C VAL A 17 -5.51 10.87 13.09
N ASN A 18 -5.35 10.24 14.25
CA ASN A 18 -4.07 9.66 14.65
C ASN A 18 -4.01 8.18 14.24
N VAL A 19 -3.49 7.95 13.03
CA VAL A 19 -3.35 6.63 12.42
C VAL A 19 -2.53 5.67 13.29
N ALA A 20 -1.48 6.15 13.97
CA ALA A 20 -0.62 5.32 14.81
C ALA A 20 -1.36 4.79 16.05
N THR A 21 -2.17 5.64 16.69
CA THR A 21 -3.00 5.22 17.83
C THR A 21 -4.08 4.23 17.40
N LEU A 22 -4.69 4.44 16.22
CA LEU A 22 -5.69 3.55 15.66
C LEU A 22 -5.11 2.17 15.33
N ALA A 23 -3.99 2.13 14.62
CA ALA A 23 -3.31 0.89 14.26
C ALA A 23 -2.82 0.13 15.51
N GLY A 24 -2.37 0.85 16.56
CA GLY A 24 -1.94 0.24 17.81
C GLY A 24 -3.07 -0.25 18.72
N GLY A 25 -4.28 0.27 18.56
CA GLY A 25 -5.46 -0.07 19.36
C GLY A 25 -6.30 -1.23 18.80
N MET A 26 -6.14 -1.57 17.52
CA MET A 26 -6.91 -2.64 16.88
C MET A 26 -6.32 -4.01 17.21
N PRO A 27 -7.10 -4.92 17.83
CA PRO A 27 -6.65 -6.28 18.10
C PRO A 27 -6.63 -7.11 16.82
N GLY A 28 -5.47 -7.69 16.51
CA GLY A 28 -5.23 -8.41 15.25
C GLY A 28 -4.43 -7.53 14.29
N GLN A 29 -3.28 -8.02 13.81
CA GLN A 29 -2.39 -7.29 12.90
C GLN A 29 -2.92 -7.25 11.45
N ASP A 30 -4.21 -7.53 11.24
CA ASP A 30 -4.85 -7.60 9.92
C ASP A 30 -5.38 -6.24 9.43
N PHE A 31 -5.35 -5.20 10.26
CA PHE A 31 -5.78 -3.86 9.88
C PHE A 31 -4.62 -2.97 9.42
N GLN A 32 -4.76 -2.43 8.21
CA GLN A 32 -3.98 -1.30 7.71
C GLN A 32 -4.85 -0.04 7.76
N VAL A 33 -4.41 0.97 8.50
CA VAL A 33 -5.13 2.24 8.67
C VAL A 33 -4.44 3.32 7.86
N GLU A 34 -5.22 4.10 7.11
CA GLU A 34 -4.74 5.17 6.23
C GLU A 34 -5.57 6.43 6.48
N ALA A 35 -4.92 7.57 6.70
CA ALA A 35 -5.62 8.85 6.70
C ALA A 35 -5.80 9.36 5.26
N ASP A 36 -6.89 10.05 4.99
CA ASP A 36 -7.07 10.72 3.71
C ASP A 36 -6.07 11.90 3.62
N PRO A 37 -5.25 11.97 2.55
CA PRO A 37 -4.22 13.00 2.41
C PRO A 37 -4.78 14.41 2.19
N LEU A 38 -6.04 14.52 1.78
CA LEU A 38 -6.73 15.78 1.48
C LEU A 38 -7.72 16.17 2.57
N ASP A 39 -8.19 15.21 3.37
CA ASP A 39 -9.14 15.41 4.46
C ASP A 39 -8.67 14.72 5.75
N ASN A 40 -8.01 15.48 6.63
CA ASN A 40 -7.43 14.94 7.86
C ASN A 40 -8.47 14.42 8.88
N ALA A 41 -9.76 14.64 8.66
CA ALA A 41 -10.84 14.06 9.46
C ALA A 41 -11.32 12.71 8.91
N LYS A 42 -10.87 12.31 7.72
CA LYS A 42 -11.21 11.03 7.10
C LYS A 42 -10.09 10.03 7.23
N PHE A 43 -10.47 8.77 7.41
CA PHE A 43 -9.54 7.65 7.37
C PHE A 43 -10.22 6.40 6.84
N CYS A 44 -9.41 5.55 6.22
CA CYS A 44 -9.80 4.25 5.74
C CYS A 44 -9.07 3.18 6.54
N ILE A 45 -9.76 2.07 6.77
CA ILE A 45 -9.12 0.86 7.27
C ILE A 45 -9.31 -0.24 6.23
N HIS A 46 -8.25 -0.99 6.01
CA HIS A 46 -8.21 -2.13 5.11
C HIS A 46 -7.91 -3.36 5.93
N PHE A 47 -8.66 -4.44 5.74
CA PHE A 47 -8.40 -5.69 6.45
C PHE A 47 -8.80 -6.90 5.64
N GLN A 48 -8.22 -8.03 6.01
CA GLN A 48 -8.45 -9.30 5.35
C GLN A 48 -8.77 -10.39 6.36
N ARG A 49 -9.92 -11.05 6.22
CA ARG A 49 -10.35 -12.12 7.13
C ARG A 49 -10.90 -13.32 6.40
N ASP A 50 -10.59 -14.49 6.93
CA ASP A 50 -11.21 -15.75 6.55
C ASP A 50 -12.54 -15.91 7.28
N GLY A 51 -13.59 -16.25 6.55
CA GLY A 51 -14.87 -16.62 7.14
C GLY A 51 -15.90 -17.02 6.09
N ASP A 52 -17.08 -17.40 6.59
CA ASP A 52 -18.19 -17.86 5.76
C ASP A 52 -19.29 -16.80 5.61
N CYS A 53 -19.31 -15.79 6.50
CA CYS A 53 -20.28 -14.70 6.49
C CYS A 53 -19.59 -13.33 6.45
N SER A 54 -19.47 -12.74 5.25
CA SER A 54 -18.79 -11.45 5.05
C SER A 54 -19.44 -10.30 5.82
N VAL A 55 -20.77 -10.32 5.99
CA VAL A 55 -21.53 -9.30 6.72
C VAL A 55 -21.18 -9.31 8.22
N GLU A 56 -21.03 -10.49 8.83
CA GLU A 56 -20.62 -10.60 10.24
C GLU A 56 -19.18 -10.11 10.45
N LEU A 57 -18.28 -10.45 9.52
CA LEU A 57 -16.89 -9.96 9.56
C LEU A 57 -16.82 -8.43 9.46
N LEU A 58 -17.62 -7.83 8.58
CA LEU A 58 -17.76 -6.39 8.41
C LEU A 58 -18.31 -5.71 9.67
N ASN A 59 -19.39 -6.23 10.23
CA ASN A 59 -20.00 -5.68 11.43
C ASN A 59 -19.06 -5.76 12.62
N SER A 60 -18.35 -6.88 12.78
CA SER A 60 -17.34 -7.03 13.84
C SER A 60 -16.20 -6.02 13.70
N ALA A 61 -15.68 -5.83 12.49
CA ALA A 61 -14.62 -4.85 12.24
C ALA A 61 -15.10 -3.41 12.48
N LYS A 62 -16.30 -3.07 12.02
CA LYS A 62 -16.94 -1.78 12.29
C LYS A 62 -17.05 -1.52 13.79
N GLU A 63 -17.55 -2.49 14.57
CA GLU A 63 -17.66 -2.36 16.02
C GLU A 63 -16.31 -2.16 16.70
N GLN A 64 -15.26 -2.88 16.27
CA GLN A 64 -13.90 -2.70 16.79
C GLN A 64 -13.40 -1.26 16.61
N VAL A 65 -13.69 -0.65 15.46
CA VAL A 65 -13.29 0.73 15.15
C VAL A 65 -14.10 1.74 15.95
N LEU A 66 -15.42 1.55 16.03
CA LEU A 66 -16.28 2.44 16.80
C LEU A 66 -16.02 2.36 18.32
N ASN A 67 -15.54 1.22 18.82
CA ASN A 67 -15.09 1.10 20.21
C ASN A 67 -13.80 1.91 20.48
N LEU A 68 -12.92 2.03 19.49
CA LEU A 68 -11.68 2.81 19.58
C LEU A 68 -11.90 4.29 19.29
N VAL A 69 -12.85 4.60 18.40
CA VAL A 69 -13.18 5.95 17.94
C VAL A 69 -14.69 6.13 17.93
N PRO A 70 -15.31 6.38 19.09
CA PRO A 70 -16.77 6.46 19.22
C PRO A 70 -17.40 7.59 18.40
N ASP A 71 -16.63 8.63 18.10
CA ASP A 71 -17.10 9.80 17.35
C ASP A 71 -16.94 9.65 15.82
N ALA A 72 -16.45 8.50 15.35
CA ALA A 72 -16.31 8.22 13.93
C ALA A 72 -17.66 7.83 13.31
N GLU A 73 -17.96 8.41 12.15
CA GLU A 73 -19.09 8.04 11.33
C GLU A 73 -18.61 7.20 10.14
N LEU A 74 -19.18 6.01 9.96
CA LEU A 74 -18.89 5.19 8.78
C LEU A 74 -19.58 5.81 7.56
N ILE A 75 -18.80 6.28 6.59
CA ILE A 75 -19.30 6.96 5.39
C ILE A 75 -19.21 6.12 4.12
N ALA A 76 -18.33 5.12 4.08
CA ALA A 76 -18.25 4.18 2.96
C ALA A 76 -17.81 2.79 3.42
N MET A 77 -18.30 1.78 2.72
CA MET A 77 -17.93 0.38 2.89
C MET A 77 -17.75 -0.24 1.52
N ASP A 78 -16.58 -0.85 1.30
CA ASP A 78 -16.26 -1.57 0.08
C ASP A 78 -15.82 -3.00 0.42
N MET A 79 -16.29 -3.94 -0.40
CA MET A 79 -15.92 -5.34 -0.35
C MET A 79 -15.29 -5.66 -1.70
N THR A 80 -14.01 -5.36 -1.83
CA THR A 80 -13.25 -5.65 -3.04
C THR A 80 -12.69 -7.07 -2.95
N ASN A 81 -12.71 -7.80 -4.07
CA ASN A 81 -11.87 -9.00 -4.21
C ASN A 81 -10.42 -8.62 -4.57
N GLU A 82 -10.20 -7.36 -4.97
CA GLU A 82 -8.91 -6.81 -5.34
C GLU A 82 -8.24 -6.18 -4.11
N LEU A 83 -6.96 -6.49 -3.90
CA LEU A 83 -6.13 -5.85 -2.88
C LEU A 83 -6.20 -4.32 -3.05
N PRO A 84 -6.14 -3.53 -1.96
CA PRO A 84 -6.06 -2.08 -2.09
C PRO A 84 -4.85 -1.73 -2.96
N MET A 85 -5.13 -1.19 -4.15
CA MET A 85 -4.10 -0.77 -5.12
C MET A 85 -3.14 0.26 -4.49
N ALA A 86 -3.52 0.92 -3.40
CA ALA A 86 -2.67 1.85 -2.65
C ALA A 86 -1.33 1.21 -2.21
N GLY A 87 -1.33 -0.03 -1.70
CA GLY A 87 -0.08 -0.71 -1.33
C GLY A 87 0.80 -1.06 -2.54
N ILE A 88 0.17 -1.44 -3.65
CA ILE A 88 0.87 -1.74 -4.91
C ILE A 88 1.43 -0.45 -5.53
N VAL A 89 0.66 0.63 -5.52
CA VAL A 89 1.06 1.95 -6.02
C VAL A 89 2.20 2.52 -5.18
N ASP A 90 2.15 2.38 -3.85
CA ASP A 90 3.25 2.78 -2.96
C ASP A 90 4.52 1.99 -3.24
N ASP A 91 4.44 0.66 -3.39
CA ASP A 91 5.59 -0.18 -3.75
C ASP A 91 6.17 0.16 -5.12
N ILE A 92 5.34 0.36 -6.15
CA ILE A 92 5.79 0.79 -7.48
C ILE A 92 6.45 2.15 -7.38
N THR A 93 5.83 3.09 -6.66
CA THR A 93 6.36 4.45 -6.49
C THR A 93 7.72 4.43 -5.81
N LYS A 94 7.91 3.59 -4.78
CA LYS A 94 9.21 3.38 -4.12
C LYS A 94 10.27 2.86 -5.10
N VAL A 95 9.92 1.89 -5.95
CA VAL A 95 10.86 1.35 -6.95
C VAL A 95 11.19 2.40 -8.01
N VAL A 96 10.21 3.20 -8.46
CA VAL A 96 10.43 4.30 -9.39
C VAL A 96 11.33 5.37 -8.78
N ILE A 97 11.10 5.78 -7.53
CA ILE A 97 11.96 6.72 -6.80
C ILE A 97 13.38 6.16 -6.69
N GLN A 98 13.54 4.87 -6.37
CA GLN A 98 14.83 4.22 -6.30
C GLN A 98 15.57 4.25 -7.65
N ALA A 99 14.88 4.01 -8.76
CA ALA A 99 15.44 4.14 -10.10
C ALA A 99 15.88 5.59 -10.39
N CYS A 100 15.04 6.57 -10.08
CA CYS A 100 15.40 7.99 -10.25
C CYS A 100 16.62 8.38 -9.42
N GLN A 101 16.75 7.88 -8.19
CA GLN A 101 17.92 8.12 -7.34
C GLN A 101 19.20 7.47 -7.89
N LEU A 102 19.08 6.28 -8.48
CA LEU A 102 20.21 5.58 -9.09
C LEU A 102 20.73 6.32 -10.32
N PHE A 103 19.83 6.65 -11.25
CA PHE A 103 20.20 7.23 -12.54
C PHE A 103 20.38 8.75 -12.49
N GLN A 104 19.94 9.42 -11.42
CA GLN A 104 19.96 10.87 -11.21
C GLN A 104 19.21 11.72 -12.25
N GLU A 105 18.73 11.09 -13.33
CA GLU A 105 17.93 11.69 -14.40
C GLU A 105 16.61 10.92 -14.55
N PRO A 106 15.46 11.60 -14.43
CA PRO A 106 14.14 10.98 -14.58
C PRO A 106 13.94 10.30 -15.94
N GLU A 107 14.45 10.87 -17.04
CA GLU A 107 14.33 10.26 -18.37
C GLU A 107 15.09 8.93 -18.48
N LEU A 108 16.25 8.82 -17.84
CA LEU A 108 17.04 7.58 -17.83
C LEU A 108 16.37 6.50 -16.99
N ALA A 109 15.85 6.86 -15.81
CA ALA A 109 15.06 5.94 -14.98
C ALA A 109 13.81 5.45 -15.72
N HIS A 110 13.08 6.37 -16.37
CA HIS A 110 11.93 6.04 -17.19
C HIS A 110 12.31 5.09 -18.33
N THR A 111 13.39 5.38 -19.06
CA THR A 111 13.84 4.54 -20.18
C THR A 111 14.21 3.15 -19.70
N TRP A 112 14.98 3.05 -18.61
CA TRP A 112 15.39 1.77 -18.05
C TRP A 112 14.18 0.92 -17.63
N LEU A 113 13.19 1.52 -16.95
CA LEU A 113 11.98 0.82 -16.51
C LEU A 113 11.09 0.33 -17.66
N ASN A 114 11.14 0.98 -18.82
CA ASN A 114 10.29 0.66 -19.97
C ASN A 114 11.00 -0.16 -21.06
N GLN A 115 12.28 -0.52 -20.89
CA GLN A 115 13.02 -1.35 -21.85
C GLN A 115 13.40 -2.72 -21.29
N PRO A 116 13.53 -3.75 -22.15
CA PRO A 116 14.09 -5.04 -21.79
C PRO A 116 15.45 -4.92 -21.10
N GLN A 117 15.61 -5.56 -19.94
CA GLN A 117 16.87 -5.52 -19.19
C GLN A 117 17.56 -6.90 -19.20
N PRO A 118 18.82 -7.00 -19.66
CA PRO A 118 19.54 -8.27 -19.66
C PRO A 118 19.65 -8.92 -18.27
N ILE A 119 19.83 -8.11 -17.22
CA ILE A 119 19.90 -8.57 -15.83
C ILE A 119 18.57 -9.11 -15.29
N LEU A 120 17.47 -8.84 -16.00
CA LEU A 120 16.14 -9.41 -15.76
C LEU A 120 15.78 -10.42 -16.86
N ASN A 121 16.76 -11.13 -17.41
CA ASN A 121 16.57 -12.13 -18.48
C ASN A 121 15.88 -11.59 -19.75
N GLY A 122 15.99 -10.28 -20.01
CA GLY A 122 15.34 -9.63 -21.14
C GLY A 122 13.90 -9.17 -20.85
N ASP A 123 13.42 -9.30 -19.63
CA ASP A 123 12.10 -8.80 -19.24
C ASP A 123 12.09 -7.27 -19.08
N VAL A 124 10.90 -6.69 -19.25
CA VAL A 124 10.66 -5.26 -19.06
C VAL A 124 10.29 -5.00 -17.59
N PRO A 125 11.06 -4.19 -16.84
CA PRO A 125 10.83 -3.95 -15.41
C PRO A 125 9.39 -3.50 -15.09
N LYS A 126 8.84 -2.59 -15.89
CA LYS A 126 7.46 -2.10 -15.73
C LYS A 126 6.42 -3.22 -15.79
N VAL A 127 6.63 -4.24 -16.62
CA VAL A 127 5.72 -5.38 -16.75
C VAL A 127 5.86 -6.30 -15.55
N LEU A 128 7.09 -6.56 -15.09
CA LEU A 128 7.34 -7.37 -13.90
C LEU A 128 6.73 -6.75 -12.64
N MET A 129 6.73 -5.43 -12.51
CA MET A 129 6.24 -4.72 -11.33
C MET A 129 4.71 -4.81 -11.11
N ILE A 130 3.95 -5.43 -12.02
CA ILE A 130 2.53 -5.75 -11.80
C ILE A 130 2.39 -6.69 -10.58
N GLU A 131 3.29 -7.66 -10.46
CA GLU A 131 3.31 -8.64 -9.37
C GLU A 131 4.27 -8.24 -8.24
N ALA A 132 3.96 -8.62 -7.00
CA ALA A 132 4.78 -8.29 -5.82
C ALA A 132 6.20 -8.88 -5.89
N GLU A 133 6.32 -10.10 -6.41
CA GLU A 133 7.60 -10.75 -6.62
C GLU A 133 8.46 -9.99 -7.64
N GLY A 134 7.84 -9.56 -8.74
CA GLY A 134 8.52 -8.76 -9.77
C GLY A 134 8.98 -7.39 -9.26
N ARG A 135 8.18 -6.71 -8.40
CA ARG A 135 8.63 -5.49 -7.72
C ARG A 135 9.87 -5.71 -6.86
N THR A 136 9.88 -6.80 -6.10
CA THR A 136 11.03 -7.20 -5.26
C THR A 136 12.26 -7.48 -6.12
N GLN A 137 12.08 -8.18 -7.25
CA GLN A 137 13.16 -8.51 -8.18
C GLN A 137 13.76 -7.24 -8.80
N VAL A 138 12.93 -6.32 -9.29
CA VAL A 138 13.38 -5.05 -9.87
C VAL A 138 14.11 -4.19 -8.83
N SER A 139 13.59 -4.11 -7.60
CA SER A 139 14.25 -3.37 -6.51
C SER A 139 15.63 -3.94 -6.17
N LYS A 140 15.77 -5.27 -6.10
CA LYS A 140 17.07 -5.94 -5.88
C LYS A 140 18.07 -5.63 -6.98
N VAL A 141 17.63 -5.65 -8.25
CA VAL A 141 18.48 -5.29 -9.39
C VAL A 141 18.95 -3.84 -9.29
N LEU A 142 18.06 -2.90 -8.98
CA LEU A 142 18.43 -1.50 -8.79
C LEU A 142 19.44 -1.31 -7.63
N LEU A 143 19.32 -2.08 -6.55
CA LEU A 143 20.30 -2.09 -5.46
C LEU A 143 21.67 -2.63 -5.92
N GLN A 144 21.68 -3.73 -6.67
CA GLN A 144 22.92 -4.30 -7.20
C GLN A 144 23.62 -3.33 -8.16
N LEU A 145 22.87 -2.70 -9.08
CA LEU A 145 23.40 -1.69 -9.98
C LEU A 145 24.00 -0.51 -9.22
N LYS A 146 23.31 -0.04 -8.17
CA LYS A 146 23.83 1.02 -7.29
C LYS A 146 25.16 0.64 -6.64
N GLN A 147 25.27 -0.58 -6.15
CA GLN A 147 26.49 -1.08 -5.52
C GLN A 147 27.64 -1.20 -6.52
N SER A 148 27.37 -1.69 -7.74
CA SER A 148 28.36 -1.77 -8.81
C SER A 148 28.88 -0.39 -9.23
N MET A 149 28.01 0.61 -9.35
CA MET A 149 28.39 1.99 -9.70
C MET A 149 29.15 2.72 -8.58
N GLN A 150 29.02 2.27 -7.33
CA GLN A 150 29.73 2.84 -6.17
C GLN A 150 31.07 2.15 -5.87
N GLY A 151 31.30 0.95 -6.43
CA GLY A 151 32.53 0.18 -6.27
C GLY A 151 33.64 0.46 -7.29
N GLU A 152 33.42 1.37 -8.25
CA GLU A 152 34.38 1.74 -9.30
C GLU A 152 35.21 3.02 -8.98
N ASN A 153 35.40 3.35 -7.69
CA ASN A 153 36.32 4.41 -7.24
C ASN A 153 37.50 3.83 -6.45
#